data_AF-A0A8W8NYD8-F1
#
_entry.id   AF-A0A8W8NYD8-F1
#
_cell.length_a   1.000
_cell.length_b   1.000
_cell.length_c   1.000
_cell.angle_alpha   90.00
_cell.angle_beta   90.00
_cell.angle_gamma   90.00
#
_symmetry.space_group_name_H-M   'P 1'
#
loop_
_entity.id
_entity.type
_entity.pdbx_description
1 polymer ?
#
loop_
_entity_poly.entity_id
_entity_poly.type
_entity_poly.pdbx_seq_one_letter_code
_entity_poly.pdbx_strand_id
1 'polypeptide(L)'
;HIWLHVRTAGHWTKQLYEYFSAIDPIQENPDKELKMRQRKSHARASWMPGKRQSQFKIKDKEELQAEKRIAQIMKKVHVKCHIDGPYGTATREIFETEHAVLVGAGIGVTPMASILQSIMYRYKESKRVCPNCKFSFYGVIPESVMKLKKVHFIWINRDQKSFEWFVGLLNKIEKEQIDVAFEEGKDLEKVIDITLYMTAAKAKTDIRGAGLQMALSIIHRRDKKDLITGLSTRTQAGRPNWNEIFSKISEERKGKVKVFFCGAPQLGQVVKKACMKFDFRFRKENF
;
A
#
# COMPACT_ATOMS: atom_id res chain seq x y z
N HIS A 1 6.90 -13.41 -10.36
CA HIS A 1 5.83 -13.81 -9.42
C HIS A 1 4.63 -12.89 -9.59
N ILE A 2 3.41 -13.43 -9.64
CA ILE A 2 2.16 -12.65 -9.74
C ILE A 2 1.54 -12.59 -8.35
N TRP A 3 1.04 -11.43 -7.96
CA TRP A 3 0.39 -11.21 -6.67
C TRP A 3 -1.09 -10.87 -6.91
N LEU A 4 -1.99 -11.60 -6.24
CA LEU A 4 -3.44 -11.38 -6.32
C LEU A 4 -3.97 -11.10 -4.93
N HIS A 5 -4.66 -9.97 -4.76
CA HIS A 5 -5.39 -9.65 -3.54
C HIS A 5 -6.88 -9.87 -3.79
N VAL A 6 -7.41 -10.99 -3.30
CA VAL A 6 -8.82 -11.34 -3.44
C VAL A 6 -9.56 -11.01 -2.16
N ARG A 7 -10.63 -10.21 -2.27
CA ARG A 7 -11.53 -9.93 -1.15
C ARG A 7 -12.65 -10.95 -1.11
N THR A 8 -13.10 -11.29 0.08
CA THR A 8 -14.31 -12.10 0.28
C THR A 8 -15.54 -11.24 0.00
N ALA A 9 -16.22 -11.51 -1.11
CA ALA A 9 -17.40 -10.76 -1.55
C ALA A 9 -18.61 -11.66 -1.87
N GLY A 10 -18.37 -12.92 -2.23
CA GLY A 10 -19.40 -13.90 -2.55
C GLY A 10 -18.99 -15.33 -2.20
N HIS A 11 -19.88 -16.27 -2.52
CA HIS A 11 -19.73 -17.69 -2.16
C HIS A 11 -18.40 -18.27 -2.65
N TRP A 12 -18.07 -18.05 -3.93
CA TRP A 12 -16.81 -18.53 -4.52
C TRP A 12 -15.57 -17.96 -3.82
N THR A 13 -15.51 -16.63 -3.59
CA THR A 13 -14.36 -16.02 -2.90
C THR A 13 -14.24 -16.47 -1.44
N LYS A 14 -15.36 -16.82 -0.80
CA LYS A 14 -15.37 -17.35 0.56
C LYS A 14 -14.83 -18.77 0.59
N GLN A 15 -15.28 -19.62 -0.33
CA GLN A 15 -14.73 -20.97 -0.50
C GLN A 15 -13.24 -20.95 -0.85
N LEU A 16 -12.80 -20.01 -1.70
CA LEU A 16 -11.40 -19.82 -2.02
C LEU A 16 -10.59 -19.45 -0.77
N TYR A 17 -11.10 -18.52 0.04
CA TYR A 17 -10.49 -18.18 1.32
C TYR A 17 -10.43 -19.37 2.28
N GLU A 18 -11.52 -20.11 2.44
CA GLU A 18 -11.60 -21.31 3.29
C GLU A 18 -10.62 -22.40 2.81
N TYR A 19 -10.52 -22.63 1.51
CA TYR A 19 -9.58 -23.58 0.90
C TYR A 19 -8.13 -23.23 1.23
N PHE A 20 -7.71 -21.99 0.97
CA PHE A 20 -6.34 -21.56 1.30
C PHE A 20 -6.11 -21.46 2.80
N SER A 21 -7.12 -21.12 3.59
CA SER A 21 -7.04 -21.07 5.05
C SER A 21 -6.95 -22.45 5.69
N ALA A 22 -7.54 -23.48 5.09
CA ALA A 22 -7.43 -24.87 5.55
C ALA A 22 -6.03 -25.46 5.27
N ILE A 23 -5.38 -24.97 4.22
CA ILE A 23 -4.00 -25.32 3.88
C ILE A 23 -3.00 -24.47 4.67
N ASP A 24 -3.45 -23.35 5.25
CA ASP A 24 -2.64 -22.47 6.09
C ASP A 24 -2.31 -23.17 7.43
N PRO A 25 -1.02 -23.44 7.73
CA PRO A 25 -0.62 -24.10 8.97
C PRO A 25 -0.93 -23.30 10.25
N ILE A 26 -1.40 -22.05 10.13
CA ILE A 26 -1.73 -21.19 11.27
C ILE A 26 -2.98 -21.66 12.05
N GLN A 27 -3.83 -22.51 11.47
CA GLN A 27 -5.00 -23.07 12.17
C GLN A 27 -4.72 -24.34 12.98
N GLU A 28 -3.46 -24.75 13.20
CA GLU A 28 -3.19 -25.56 14.39
C GLU A 28 -3.37 -24.68 15.63
N ASN A 29 -4.58 -24.80 16.19
CA ASN A 29 -5.07 -24.09 17.35
C ASN A 29 -3.96 -23.96 18.41
N PRO A 30 -3.53 -22.73 18.79
CA PRO A 30 -2.52 -22.55 19.84
C PRO A 30 -2.92 -23.24 21.15
N ASP A 31 -4.24 -23.44 21.39
CA ASP A 31 -4.73 -24.20 22.54
C ASP A 31 -4.46 -25.70 22.45
N LYS A 32 -4.36 -26.29 21.25
CA LYS A 32 -3.97 -27.71 21.08
C LYS A 32 -2.49 -27.89 21.39
N GLU A 33 -1.63 -26.97 20.94
CA GLU A 33 -0.20 -26.99 21.27
C GLU A 33 0.05 -26.71 22.76
N LEU A 34 -0.68 -25.75 23.36
CA LEU A 34 -0.62 -25.48 24.80
C LEU A 34 -1.10 -26.69 25.62
N LYS A 35 -2.22 -27.32 25.24
CA LYS A 35 -2.76 -28.51 25.92
C LYS A 35 -1.86 -29.73 25.75
N MET A 36 -1.23 -29.93 24.58
CA MET A 36 -0.23 -30.99 24.40
C MET A 36 1.05 -30.72 25.20
N ARG A 37 1.51 -29.46 25.27
CA ARG A 37 2.68 -29.07 26.06
C ARG A 37 2.44 -29.17 27.56
N GLN A 38 1.25 -28.80 28.04
CA GLN A 38 0.82 -28.99 29.44
C GLN A 38 0.66 -30.48 29.80
N ARG A 39 0.18 -31.32 28.87
CA ARG A 39 0.16 -32.77 29.06
C ARG A 39 1.57 -33.38 29.14
N LYS A 40 2.51 -32.90 28.32
CA LYS A 40 3.92 -33.34 28.36
C LYS A 40 4.67 -32.83 29.61
N SER A 41 4.32 -31.66 30.16
CA SER A 41 4.91 -31.17 31.42
C SER A 41 4.39 -31.95 32.63
N HIS A 42 3.12 -32.36 32.65
CA HIS A 42 2.59 -33.22 33.72
C HIS A 42 3.08 -34.68 33.61
N ALA A 43 3.26 -35.22 32.39
CA ALA A 43 3.79 -36.56 32.22
C ALA A 43 5.28 -36.70 32.59
N ARG A 44 6.06 -35.61 32.56
CA ARG A 44 7.47 -35.58 33.02
C ARG A 44 7.65 -35.15 34.48
N ALA A 45 6.59 -34.73 35.17
CA ALA A 45 6.64 -34.32 36.57
C ALA A 45 6.56 -35.50 37.56
N SER A 46 6.28 -36.71 37.06
CA SER A 46 6.44 -37.94 37.83
C SER A 46 7.79 -38.57 37.48
N TRP A 47 8.69 -38.62 38.46
CA TRP A 47 10.02 -39.23 38.46
C TRP A 47 11.14 -38.46 37.74
N MET A 48 11.84 -37.60 38.50
CA MET A 48 13.31 -37.65 38.73
C MET A 48 13.77 -36.38 39.49
N PRO A 49 14.37 -36.49 40.68
CA PRO A 49 14.98 -35.34 41.36
C PRO A 49 16.40 -35.10 40.84
N GLY A 50 16.66 -33.87 40.39
CA GLY A 50 18.03 -33.38 40.13
C GLY A 50 18.44 -33.31 38.66
N LYS A 51 17.95 -32.31 37.91
CA LYS A 51 18.69 -31.70 36.80
C LYS A 51 18.15 -30.31 36.50
N ARG A 52 19.07 -29.37 36.26
CA ARG A 52 18.87 -27.93 35.98
C ARG A 52 17.63 -27.69 35.12
N GLN A 53 16.72 -26.86 35.61
CA GLN A 53 15.66 -26.27 34.81
C GLN A 53 16.30 -25.43 33.71
N SER A 54 16.31 -25.92 32.47
CA SER A 54 16.53 -25.05 31.31
C SER A 54 15.34 -24.09 31.26
N GLN A 55 15.57 -22.80 31.55
CA GLN A 55 14.58 -21.75 31.37
C GLN A 55 14.15 -21.71 29.90
N PHE A 56 13.01 -22.32 29.58
CA PHE A 56 12.33 -22.08 28.32
C PHE A 56 11.79 -20.66 28.35
N LYS A 57 12.46 -19.72 27.67
CA LYS A 57 11.92 -18.37 27.44
C LYS A 57 10.60 -18.50 26.67
N ILE A 58 9.53 -17.98 27.28
CA ILE A 58 8.24 -17.80 26.62
C ILE A 58 8.43 -16.66 25.62
N LYS A 59 8.36 -16.97 24.32
CA LYS A 59 8.47 -15.95 23.26
C LYS A 59 7.23 -15.06 23.26
N ASP A 60 7.44 -13.76 23.03
CA ASP A 60 6.36 -12.79 22.94
C ASP A 60 5.44 -13.06 21.73
N LYS A 61 4.18 -12.63 21.82
CA LYS A 61 3.18 -12.85 20.76
C LYS A 61 3.64 -12.29 19.40
N GLU A 62 4.41 -11.21 19.40
CA GLU A 62 4.93 -10.59 18.18
C GLU A 62 6.07 -11.40 17.55
N GLU A 63 6.97 -11.97 18.35
CA GLU A 63 8.02 -12.89 17.89
C GLU A 63 7.43 -14.16 17.28
N LEU A 64 6.41 -14.74 17.93
CA LEU A 64 5.72 -15.93 17.44
C LEU A 64 4.99 -15.65 16.12
N GLN A 65 4.42 -14.44 15.96
CA GLN A 65 3.80 -14.02 14.70
C GLN A 65 4.83 -13.78 13.59
N ALA A 66 6.00 -13.23 13.92
CA ALA A 66 7.09 -13.03 12.95
C ALA A 66 7.66 -14.36 12.45
N GLU A 67 7.92 -15.32 13.35
CA GLU A 67 8.38 -16.66 12.98
C GLU A 67 7.34 -17.43 12.15
N LYS A 68 6.05 -17.27 12.48
CA LYS A 68 4.95 -17.85 11.68
C LYS A 68 4.88 -17.26 10.28
N ARG A 69 5.07 -15.94 10.11
CA ARG A 69 5.16 -15.31 8.78
C ARG A 69 6.35 -15.82 7.97
N ILE A 70 7.49 -16.05 8.62
CA ILE A 70 8.68 -16.63 7.97
C ILE A 70 8.41 -18.08 7.55
N ALA A 71 7.79 -18.91 8.40
CA ALA A 71 7.41 -20.28 8.05
C ALA A 71 6.37 -20.34 6.92
N GLN A 72 5.44 -19.38 6.87
CA GLN A 72 4.41 -19.23 5.84
C GLN A 72 5.02 -18.87 4.47
N ILE A 73 6.11 -18.10 4.43
CA ILE A 73 6.88 -17.82 3.21
C ILE A 73 7.61 -19.09 2.71
N MET A 74 7.97 -20.01 3.62
CA MET A 74 8.79 -21.18 3.29
C MET A 74 8.01 -22.41 2.82
N LYS A 75 6.73 -22.59 3.20
CA LYS A 75 5.93 -23.74 2.76
C LYS A 75 5.17 -23.42 1.47
N LYS A 76 5.85 -23.58 0.32
CA LYS A 76 5.24 -23.46 -1.01
C LYS A 76 4.14 -24.51 -1.17
N VAL A 77 2.89 -24.07 -1.22
CA VAL A 77 1.76 -24.93 -1.59
C VAL A 77 1.71 -25.02 -3.11
N HIS A 78 1.69 -26.24 -3.64
CA HIS A 78 1.56 -26.47 -5.07
C HIS A 78 0.08 -26.57 -5.45
N VAL A 79 -0.52 -25.44 -5.83
CA VAL A 79 -1.88 -25.38 -6.39
C VAL A 79 -1.79 -25.12 -7.88
N LYS A 80 -2.49 -25.93 -8.69
CA LYS A 80 -2.61 -25.69 -10.13
C LYS A 80 -3.65 -24.60 -10.36
N CYS A 81 -3.19 -23.43 -10.77
CA CYS A 81 -4.04 -22.29 -11.14
C CYS A 81 -4.04 -22.14 -12.66
N HIS A 82 -5.21 -21.86 -13.23
CA HIS A 82 -5.32 -21.41 -14.62
C HIS A 82 -5.43 -19.90 -14.64
N ILE A 83 -4.68 -19.26 -15.52
CA ILE A 83 -4.63 -17.81 -15.66
C ILE A 83 -5.14 -17.49 -17.06
N ASP A 84 -6.19 -16.69 -17.12
CA ASP A 84 -6.71 -16.14 -18.37
C ASP A 84 -6.51 -14.62 -18.37
N GLY A 85 -5.88 -14.09 -19.42
CA GLY A 85 -5.49 -12.69 -19.53
C GLY A 85 -4.13 -12.47 -20.22
N PRO A 86 -3.65 -11.20 -20.27
CA PRO A 86 -4.22 -10.03 -19.61
C PRO A 86 -5.38 -9.38 -20.38
N TYR A 87 -6.44 -8.99 -19.68
CA TYR A 87 -7.45 -8.06 -20.20
C TYR A 87 -6.98 -6.63 -19.86
N GLY A 88 -6.26 -6.01 -20.79
CA GLY A 88 -5.67 -4.68 -20.56
C GLY A 88 -6.71 -3.57 -20.47
N THR A 89 -6.51 -2.63 -19.55
CA THR A 89 -7.19 -1.33 -19.52
C THR A 89 -6.31 -0.23 -20.17
N ALA A 90 -6.87 0.96 -20.38
CA ALA A 90 -6.23 2.08 -21.10
C ALA A 90 -5.11 2.81 -20.32
N THR A 91 -4.44 2.08 -19.43
CA THR A 91 -3.45 2.55 -18.44
C THR A 91 -2.13 3.01 -19.03
N ARG A 92 -1.82 2.65 -20.29
CA ARG A 92 -0.56 3.06 -20.94
C ARG A 92 -0.39 4.57 -21.01
N GLU A 93 -1.50 5.30 -21.13
CA GLU A 93 -1.49 6.75 -21.23
C GLU A 93 -0.92 7.43 -19.96
N ILE A 94 -0.91 6.76 -18.80
CA ILE A 94 -0.30 7.30 -17.58
C ILE A 94 1.19 7.58 -17.81
N PHE A 95 1.90 6.70 -18.52
CA PHE A 95 3.33 6.85 -18.77
C PHE A 95 3.65 7.90 -19.85
N GLU A 96 2.65 8.27 -20.66
CA GLU A 96 2.74 9.31 -21.69
C GLU A 96 2.41 10.71 -21.15
N THR A 97 1.84 10.80 -19.94
CA THR A 97 1.52 12.08 -19.29
C THR A 97 2.70 12.65 -18.52
N GLU A 98 2.78 13.97 -18.43
CA GLU A 98 3.84 14.67 -17.69
C GLU A 98 3.54 14.74 -16.19
N HIS A 99 2.29 15.05 -15.84
CA HIS A 99 1.83 15.18 -14.46
C HIS A 99 0.55 14.37 -14.28
N ALA A 100 0.66 13.20 -13.64
CA ALA A 100 -0.48 12.30 -13.46
C ALA A 100 -1.11 12.48 -12.07
N VAL A 101 -2.44 12.50 -12.00
CA VAL A 101 -3.20 12.44 -10.75
C VAL A 101 -4.03 11.17 -10.75
N LEU A 102 -3.68 10.21 -9.89
CA LEU A 102 -4.36 8.93 -9.74
C LEU A 102 -5.33 9.02 -8.56
N VAL A 103 -6.63 8.98 -8.82
CA VAL A 103 -7.68 9.05 -7.80
C VAL A 103 -8.37 7.70 -7.66
N GLY A 104 -8.05 6.98 -6.59
CA GLY A 104 -8.68 5.71 -6.24
C GLY A 104 -9.71 5.92 -5.14
N ALA A 105 -10.93 5.40 -5.30
CA ALA A 105 -11.93 5.38 -4.23
C ALA A 105 -12.42 3.95 -3.95
N GLY A 106 -12.38 3.54 -2.68
CA GLY A 106 -12.81 2.20 -2.27
C GLY A 106 -11.97 1.10 -2.93
N ILE A 107 -12.67 0.15 -3.57
CA ILE A 107 -12.07 -0.97 -4.32
C ILE A 107 -11.31 -0.54 -5.58
N GLY A 108 -11.59 0.66 -6.12
CA GLY A 108 -11.00 1.16 -7.36
C GLY A 108 -9.50 1.47 -7.25
N VAL A 109 -8.89 1.28 -6.08
CA VAL A 109 -7.47 1.49 -5.85
C VAL A 109 -6.59 0.30 -6.29
N THR A 110 -7.13 -0.90 -6.33
CA THR A 110 -6.38 -2.13 -6.66
C THR A 110 -5.56 -2.04 -7.94
N PRO A 111 -6.08 -1.55 -9.08
CA PRO A 111 -5.27 -1.35 -10.29
C PRO A 111 -4.11 -0.37 -10.07
N MET A 112 -4.32 0.67 -9.26
CA MET A 112 -3.32 1.70 -8.97
C MET A 112 -2.11 1.16 -8.20
N ALA A 113 -2.28 0.07 -7.44
CA ALA A 113 -1.17 -0.62 -6.79
C ALA A 113 -0.08 -1.05 -7.79
N SER A 114 -0.51 -1.75 -8.85
CA SER A 114 0.39 -2.25 -9.89
C SER A 114 1.03 -1.10 -10.69
N ILE A 115 0.25 -0.03 -10.92
CA ILE A 115 0.70 1.15 -11.65
C ILE A 115 1.80 1.88 -10.87
N LEU A 116 1.59 2.13 -9.57
CA LEU A 116 2.57 2.81 -8.73
C LEU A 116 3.87 2.01 -8.60
N GLN A 117 3.78 0.69 -8.44
CA GLN A 117 4.96 -0.19 -8.47
C GLN A 117 5.70 -0.10 -9.80
N SER A 118 4.97 -0.11 -10.92
CA SER A 118 5.56 -0.02 -12.25
C SER A 118 6.25 1.33 -12.47
N ILE A 119 5.63 2.43 -12.03
CA ILE A 119 6.21 3.77 -12.06
C ILE A 119 7.49 3.81 -11.24
N MET A 120 7.48 3.31 -9.99
CA MET A 120 8.66 3.32 -9.13
C MET A 120 9.79 2.47 -9.69
N TYR A 121 9.47 1.29 -10.24
CA TYR A 121 10.46 0.43 -10.88
C TYR A 121 11.12 1.11 -12.08
N ARG A 122 10.33 1.69 -12.99
CA ARG A 122 10.85 2.42 -14.15
C ARG A 122 11.65 3.65 -13.74
N TYR A 123 11.20 4.39 -12.72
CA TYR A 123 11.92 5.52 -12.16
C TYR A 123 13.29 5.09 -11.65
N LYS A 124 13.36 4.04 -10.81
CA LYS A 124 14.64 3.52 -10.31
C LYS A 124 15.56 3.04 -11.44
N GLU A 125 15.02 2.35 -12.44
CA GLU A 125 15.81 1.88 -13.58
C GLU A 125 16.39 3.04 -14.39
N SER A 126 15.60 4.11 -14.61
CA SER A 126 16.06 5.31 -15.33
C SER A 126 17.21 6.04 -14.65
N LYS A 127 17.41 5.80 -13.34
CA LYS A 127 18.48 6.42 -12.54
C LYS A 127 19.72 5.56 -12.41
N ARG A 128 19.72 4.33 -12.92
CA ARG A 128 20.90 3.46 -12.86
C ARG A 128 21.96 3.91 -13.86
N VAL A 129 23.10 4.32 -13.32
CA VAL A 129 24.32 4.65 -14.06
C VAL A 129 25.46 3.73 -13.65
N CYS A 130 26.33 3.38 -14.61
CA CYS A 130 27.54 2.61 -14.31
C CYS A 130 28.43 3.37 -13.33
N PRO A 131 28.84 2.75 -12.21
CA PRO A 131 29.74 3.37 -11.24
C PRO A 131 31.14 3.66 -11.79
N ASN A 132 31.54 3.04 -12.91
CA ASN A 132 32.90 3.15 -13.44
C ASN A 132 33.05 4.15 -14.60
N CYS A 133 31.99 4.46 -15.34
CA CYS A 133 32.11 5.30 -16.54
C CYS A 133 30.91 6.20 -16.85
N LYS A 134 29.94 6.34 -15.92
CA LYS A 134 28.66 7.07 -16.14
C LYS A 134 27.82 6.55 -17.32
N PHE A 135 28.20 5.44 -17.95
CA PHE A 135 27.45 4.80 -19.02
C PHE A 135 26.20 4.11 -18.45
N SER A 136 25.03 4.29 -19.07
CA SER A 136 23.82 3.54 -18.69
C SER A 136 23.82 2.20 -19.43
N PHE A 137 23.95 1.08 -18.72
CA PHE A 137 24.11 -0.27 -19.28
C PHE A 137 22.85 -0.83 -19.96
N TYR A 138 21.69 -0.20 -19.75
CA TYR A 138 20.45 -0.60 -20.39
C TYR A 138 20.01 0.47 -21.38
N GLY A 139 19.79 0.05 -22.62
CA GLY A 139 19.21 0.90 -23.64
C GLY A 139 17.91 1.52 -23.15
N VAL A 140 17.88 2.85 -23.13
CA VAL A 140 16.74 3.69 -23.46
C VAL A 140 15.41 3.18 -22.86
N ILE A 141 15.04 3.64 -21.67
CA ILE A 141 13.70 4.24 -21.60
C ILE A 141 13.93 5.65 -22.16
N PRO A 142 13.65 5.93 -23.44
CA PRO A 142 13.91 7.27 -23.93
C PRO A 142 13.11 8.25 -23.11
N GLU A 143 13.59 9.49 -23.03
CA GLU A 143 12.83 10.61 -22.44
C GLU A 143 11.42 10.71 -23.03
N SER A 144 11.21 10.17 -24.24
CA SER A 144 9.91 10.01 -24.90
C SER A 144 8.97 8.95 -24.31
N VAL A 145 9.48 7.94 -23.58
CA VAL A 145 8.73 6.76 -23.06
C VAL A 145 8.30 6.93 -21.60
N MET A 146 8.92 7.83 -20.84
CA MET A 146 8.44 8.23 -19.52
C MET A 146 8.48 9.75 -19.39
N LYS A 147 7.50 10.41 -19.99
CA LYS A 147 7.28 11.86 -19.84
C LYS A 147 6.90 12.23 -18.41
N LEU A 148 6.55 11.24 -17.60
CA LEU A 148 6.03 11.37 -16.25
C LEU A 148 7.06 11.95 -15.29
N LYS A 149 6.87 13.22 -14.93
CA LYS A 149 7.69 13.98 -13.99
C LYS A 149 7.19 13.86 -12.56
N LYS A 150 5.87 13.81 -12.38
CA LYS A 150 5.24 13.83 -11.05
C LYS A 150 3.93 13.06 -11.05
N VAL A 151 3.67 12.35 -9.96
CA VAL A 151 2.46 11.57 -9.72
C VAL A 151 1.85 11.97 -8.38
N HIS A 152 0.59 12.38 -8.39
CA HIS A 152 -0.22 12.52 -7.18
C HIS A 152 -1.17 11.34 -7.06
N PHE A 153 -0.97 10.51 -6.05
CA PHE A 153 -1.83 9.38 -5.74
C PHE A 153 -2.75 9.72 -4.57
N ILE A 154 -4.04 9.88 -4.86
CA ILE A 154 -5.09 10.23 -3.92
C ILE A 154 -5.96 9.01 -3.68
N TRP A 155 -5.92 8.47 -2.46
CA TRP A 155 -6.74 7.33 -2.08
C TRP A 155 -7.82 7.72 -1.07
N ILE A 156 -9.07 7.50 -1.43
CA ILE A 156 -10.24 7.87 -0.64
C ILE A 156 -10.93 6.59 -0.16
N ASN A 157 -11.04 6.42 1.16
CA ASN A 157 -11.87 5.38 1.75
C ASN A 157 -12.71 5.91 2.89
N ARG A 158 -13.74 5.14 3.24
CA ARG A 158 -14.56 5.41 4.42
C ARG A 158 -13.84 5.03 5.71
N ASP A 159 -13.32 3.81 5.79
CA ASP A 159 -12.86 3.17 7.03
C ASP A 159 -11.35 2.87 7.02
N GLN A 160 -10.72 2.90 8.20
CA GLN A 160 -9.29 2.62 8.38
C GLN A 160 -8.88 1.23 7.87
N LYS A 161 -9.69 0.19 8.17
CA LYS A 161 -9.41 -1.20 7.78
C LYS A 161 -9.23 -1.38 6.26
N SER A 162 -9.84 -0.51 5.46
CA SER A 162 -9.70 -0.55 4.01
C SER A 162 -8.30 -0.18 3.53
N PHE A 163 -7.51 0.50 4.37
CA PHE A 163 -6.13 0.90 4.08
C PHE A 163 -5.11 -0.21 4.36
N GLU A 164 -5.36 -1.09 5.33
CA GLU A 164 -4.37 -2.04 5.88
C GLU A 164 -3.67 -2.90 4.81
N TRP A 165 -4.41 -3.46 3.86
CA TRP A 165 -3.86 -4.39 2.86
C TRP A 165 -2.90 -3.73 1.87
N PHE A 166 -3.06 -2.42 1.60
CA PHE A 166 -2.29 -1.71 0.57
C PHE A 166 -1.23 -0.77 1.18
N VAL A 167 -1.38 -0.41 2.46
CA VAL A 167 -0.44 0.45 3.19
C VAL A 167 0.98 -0.13 3.22
N GLY A 168 1.15 -1.44 3.36
CA GLY A 168 2.49 -2.06 3.32
C GLY A 168 3.22 -1.81 2.00
N LEU A 169 2.49 -1.80 0.89
CA LEU A 169 3.05 -1.49 -0.43
C LEU A 169 3.37 0.01 -0.56
N LEU A 170 2.47 0.89 -0.11
CA LEU A 170 2.74 2.33 -0.10
C LEU A 170 3.99 2.66 0.73
N ASN A 171 4.17 1.98 1.87
CA ASN A 171 5.34 2.15 2.74
C ASN A 171 6.62 1.73 2.03
N LYS A 172 6.56 0.64 1.26
CA LYS A 172 7.69 0.18 0.44
C LYS A 172 8.05 1.23 -0.61
N ILE A 173 7.06 1.77 -1.32
CA ILE A 173 7.28 2.79 -2.36
C ILE A 173 7.85 4.07 -1.75
N GLU A 174 7.37 4.52 -0.59
CA GLU A 174 7.94 5.69 0.10
C GLU A 174 9.39 5.48 0.50
N LYS A 175 9.74 4.30 1.06
CA LYS A 175 11.12 3.98 1.42
C LYS A 175 12.03 3.97 0.20
N GLU A 176 11.61 3.31 -0.89
CA GLU A 176 12.39 3.26 -2.12
C GLU A 176 12.65 4.66 -2.71
N GLN A 177 11.70 5.59 -2.59
CA GLN A 177 11.92 6.99 -3.00
C GLN A 177 12.94 7.72 -2.11
N ILE A 178 12.91 7.48 -0.80
CA ILE A 178 13.87 8.08 0.14
C ILE A 178 15.28 7.53 -0.11
N ASP A 179 15.40 6.22 -0.32
CA ASP A 179 16.69 5.57 -0.58
C ASP A 179 17.34 6.14 -1.86
N VAL A 180 16.57 6.29 -2.93
CA VAL A 180 17.06 6.90 -4.19
C VAL A 180 17.46 8.37 -3.99
N ALA A 181 16.68 9.15 -3.22
CA ALA A 181 17.03 10.54 -2.95
C ALA A 181 18.33 10.67 -2.12
N PHE A 182 18.54 9.76 -1.16
CA PHE A 182 19.74 9.71 -0.33
C PHE A 182 21.00 9.37 -1.16
N GLU A 183 20.90 8.41 -2.10
CA GLU A 183 21.99 8.04 -3.01
C GLU A 183 22.43 9.20 -3.93
N GLU A 184 21.50 10.06 -4.37
CA GLU A 184 21.80 11.19 -5.25
C GLU A 184 22.28 12.46 -4.52
N GLY A 185 22.21 12.52 -3.19
CA GLY A 185 22.60 13.71 -2.41
C GLY A 185 21.78 14.97 -2.72
N LYS A 186 20.58 14.82 -3.29
CA LYS A 186 19.66 15.91 -3.63
C LYS A 186 18.58 16.08 -2.57
N ASP A 187 17.94 17.24 -2.59
CA ASP A 187 16.69 17.44 -1.85
C ASP A 187 15.66 16.37 -2.23
N LEU A 188 14.87 15.96 -1.23
CA LEU A 188 13.86 14.90 -1.31
C LEU A 188 12.68 15.28 -2.22
N GLU A 189 12.92 15.40 -3.53
CA GLU A 189 11.87 15.56 -4.52
C GLU A 189 11.22 14.21 -4.80
N LYS A 190 10.10 13.96 -4.11
CA LYS A 190 9.30 12.74 -4.30
C LYS A 190 8.66 12.75 -5.69
N VAL A 191 8.83 11.69 -6.46
CA VAL A 191 8.12 11.52 -7.75
C VAL A 191 6.65 11.18 -7.53
N ILE A 192 6.39 10.37 -6.51
CA ILE A 192 5.06 9.90 -6.13
C ILE A 192 4.69 10.52 -4.79
N ASP A 193 3.77 11.48 -4.83
CA ASP A 193 3.12 12.03 -3.65
C ASP A 193 1.86 11.23 -3.36
N ILE A 194 1.83 10.58 -2.20
CA ILE A 194 0.68 9.83 -1.74
C ILE A 194 -0.16 10.78 -0.89
N THR A 195 -1.49 10.66 -0.91
CA THR A 195 -2.39 11.35 0.01
C THR A 195 -3.58 10.45 0.30
N LEU A 196 -3.83 10.19 1.58
CA LEU A 196 -4.91 9.33 2.03
C LEU A 196 -6.04 10.16 2.62
N TYR A 197 -7.28 9.88 2.24
CA TYR A 197 -8.48 10.54 2.77
C TYR A 197 -9.40 9.53 3.45
N MET A 198 -9.66 9.75 4.74
CA MET A 198 -10.60 8.96 5.53
C MET A 198 -11.91 9.73 5.73
N THR A 199 -12.95 9.39 4.96
CA THR A 199 -14.17 10.20 4.92
C THR A 199 -15.05 10.03 6.16
N ALA A 200 -14.99 8.90 6.87
CA ALA A 200 -15.75 8.71 8.10
C ALA A 200 -15.23 9.56 9.28
N ALA A 201 -13.97 10.01 9.22
CA ALA A 201 -13.32 10.75 10.30
C ALA A 201 -13.97 12.10 10.62
N LYS A 202 -14.67 12.71 9.63
CA LYS A 202 -15.30 14.04 9.76
C LYS A 202 -16.82 13.97 9.98
N ALA A 203 -17.41 12.77 9.97
CA ALA A 203 -18.86 12.57 9.99
C ALA A 203 -19.47 12.42 11.39
N LYS A 204 -18.69 12.61 12.47
CA LYS A 204 -19.24 12.77 13.81
C LYS A 204 -18.69 14.07 14.39
N THR A 205 -19.58 15.04 14.51
CA THR A 205 -19.51 16.18 15.44
C THR A 205 -19.40 15.67 16.87
N ASP A 206 -18.29 15.02 17.17
CA ASP A 206 -18.01 14.40 18.45
C ASP A 206 -16.56 14.73 18.75
N ILE A 207 -16.27 15.13 19.99
CA ILE A 207 -14.99 15.66 20.48
C ILE A 207 -13.81 14.74 20.11
N ARG A 208 -14.10 13.47 19.82
CA ARG A 208 -13.21 12.43 19.29
C ARG A 208 -12.67 12.69 17.88
N GLY A 209 -13.42 13.31 16.97
CA GLY A 209 -13.00 13.60 15.59
C GLY A 209 -11.98 14.73 15.51
N ALA A 210 -12.21 15.80 16.29
CA ALA A 210 -11.24 16.88 16.47
C ALA A 210 -10.00 16.39 17.24
N GLY A 211 -10.19 15.56 18.27
CA GLY A 211 -9.11 14.89 19.00
C GLY A 211 -8.27 13.98 18.12
N LEU A 212 -8.89 13.23 17.20
CA LEU A 212 -8.18 12.38 16.23
C LEU A 212 -7.39 13.23 15.22
N GLN A 213 -7.96 14.31 14.70
CA GLN A 213 -7.26 15.21 13.79
C GLN A 213 -6.09 15.93 14.47
N MET A 214 -6.25 16.36 15.73
CA MET A 214 -5.18 16.93 16.55
C MET A 214 -4.13 15.87 16.90
N ALA A 215 -4.52 14.65 17.30
CA ALA A 215 -3.59 13.55 17.58
C ALA A 215 -2.76 13.20 16.33
N LEU A 216 -3.41 13.06 15.18
CA LEU A 216 -2.73 12.87 13.89
C LEU A 216 -1.76 14.02 13.57
N SER A 217 -2.15 15.27 13.85
CA SER A 217 -1.33 16.45 13.54
C SER A 217 -0.17 16.68 14.53
N ILE A 218 -0.37 16.41 15.82
CA ILE A 218 0.64 16.52 16.89
C ILE A 218 1.68 15.41 16.74
N ILE A 219 1.24 14.20 16.38
CA ILE A 219 2.14 13.04 16.29
C ILE A 219 2.91 13.04 14.96
N HIS A 220 2.30 13.48 13.86
CA HIS A 220 3.03 13.72 12.61
C HIS A 220 4.18 14.73 12.79
N ARG A 221 4.00 15.76 13.64
CA ARG A 221 5.07 16.70 14.02
C ARG A 221 6.17 16.06 14.86
N ARG A 222 5.89 14.98 15.60
CA ARG A 222 6.85 14.28 16.47
C ARG A 222 7.66 13.22 15.73
N ASP A 223 7.03 12.36 14.94
CA ASP A 223 7.66 11.16 14.36
C ASP A 223 7.88 11.20 12.84
N LYS A 224 7.42 12.25 12.13
CA LYS A 224 7.39 12.33 10.65
C LYS A 224 6.73 11.13 9.97
N LYS A 225 5.95 10.34 10.72
CA LYS A 225 5.19 9.16 10.26
C LYS A 225 3.78 9.22 10.84
N ASP A 226 2.81 8.80 10.05
CA ASP A 226 1.41 8.68 10.42
C ASP A 226 1.23 7.38 11.22
N LEU A 227 0.67 7.44 12.43
CA LEU A 227 0.47 6.24 13.27
C LEU A 227 -0.65 5.32 12.77
N ILE A 228 -1.58 5.81 11.95
CA ILE A 228 -2.70 5.00 11.42
C ILE A 228 -2.21 4.02 10.36
N THR A 229 -1.16 4.40 9.61
CA THR A 229 -0.66 3.65 8.44
C THR A 229 0.86 3.40 8.47
N GLY A 230 1.60 4.03 9.37
CA GLY A 230 3.07 4.02 9.40
C GLY A 230 3.75 4.79 8.27
N LEU A 231 2.98 5.43 7.37
CA LEU A 231 3.47 6.17 6.19
C LEU A 231 4.01 7.54 6.59
N SER A 232 5.02 8.06 5.89
CA SER A 232 5.43 9.48 6.01
C SER A 232 4.34 10.42 5.50
N THR A 233 3.45 9.93 4.65
CA THR A 233 2.30 10.65 4.10
C THR A 233 1.19 10.86 5.13
N ARG A 234 0.70 12.10 5.20
CA ARG A 234 -0.41 12.52 6.07
C ARG A 234 -1.76 11.96 5.61
N THR A 235 -2.43 11.17 6.44
CA THR A 235 -3.86 10.88 6.29
C THR A 235 -4.68 12.11 6.66
N GLN A 236 -5.53 12.56 5.75
CA GLN A 236 -6.45 13.68 5.96
C GLN A 236 -7.83 13.17 6.34
N ALA A 237 -8.40 13.76 7.39
CA ALA A 237 -9.75 13.46 7.84
C ALA A 237 -10.79 14.19 6.96
N GLY A 238 -11.79 13.45 6.49
CA GLY A 238 -12.92 13.98 5.73
C GLY A 238 -12.80 13.82 4.22
N ARG A 239 -13.63 14.58 3.50
CA ARG A 239 -13.68 14.55 2.03
C ARG A 239 -12.59 15.47 1.44
N PRO A 240 -11.97 15.10 0.32
CA PRO A 240 -10.99 15.95 -0.36
C PRO A 240 -11.63 17.28 -0.81
N ASN A 241 -10.96 18.40 -0.55
CA ASN A 241 -11.29 19.67 -1.19
C ASN A 241 -10.58 19.76 -2.54
N TRP A 242 -11.27 19.38 -3.62
CA TRP A 242 -10.69 19.34 -4.96
C TRP A 242 -10.14 20.68 -5.45
N ASN A 243 -10.72 21.81 -5.01
CA ASN A 243 -10.23 23.12 -5.42
C ASN A 243 -8.85 23.42 -4.81
N GLU A 244 -8.67 23.15 -3.51
CA GLU A 244 -7.38 23.33 -2.84
C GLU A 244 -6.32 22.38 -3.40
N ILE A 245 -6.69 21.12 -3.58
CA ILE A 245 -5.78 20.09 -4.10
C ILE A 245 -5.34 20.45 -5.52
N PHE A 246 -6.29 20.78 -6.41
CA PHE A 246 -5.97 21.09 -7.80
C PHE A 246 -5.26 22.44 -7.96
N SER A 247 -5.54 23.43 -7.10
CA SER A 247 -4.75 24.67 -7.04
C SER A 247 -3.29 24.37 -6.74
N LYS A 248 -3.04 23.59 -5.67
CA LYS A 248 -1.68 23.21 -5.30
C LYS A 248 -0.97 22.42 -6.40
N ILE A 249 -1.66 21.46 -7.03
CA ILE A 249 -1.09 20.68 -8.14
C ILE A 249 -0.77 21.59 -9.33
N SER A 250 -1.61 22.58 -9.62
CA SER A 250 -1.36 23.56 -10.69
C SER A 250 -0.14 24.45 -10.39
N GLU A 251 0.07 24.82 -9.12
CA GLU A 251 1.20 25.65 -8.69
C GLU A 251 2.55 24.95 -8.82
N GLU A 252 2.60 23.62 -8.73
CA GLU A 252 3.82 22.83 -8.90
C GLU A 252 4.41 22.89 -10.33
N ARG A 253 3.61 23.31 -11.33
CA ARG A 253 4.01 23.53 -12.73
C ARG A 253 4.84 22.38 -13.33
N LYS A 254 4.46 21.12 -13.07
CA LYS A 254 5.16 19.93 -13.57
C LYS A 254 4.72 19.47 -14.97
N GLY A 255 3.92 20.26 -15.67
CA GLY A 255 3.49 20.01 -17.05
C GLY A 255 1.99 19.87 -17.21
N LYS A 256 1.54 19.24 -18.30
CA LYS A 256 0.11 19.02 -18.55
C LYS A 256 -0.45 17.99 -17.59
N VAL A 257 -1.42 18.41 -16.77
CA VAL A 257 -2.05 17.57 -15.75
C VAL A 257 -3.13 16.68 -16.37
N LYS A 258 -3.05 15.37 -16.06
CA LYS A 258 -4.09 14.40 -16.41
C LYS A 258 -4.54 13.62 -15.18
N VAL A 259 -5.85 13.60 -14.95
CA VAL A 259 -6.50 12.93 -13.83
C VAL A 259 -7.12 11.62 -14.28
N PHE A 260 -6.70 10.53 -13.65
CA PHE A 260 -7.22 9.17 -13.83
C PHE A 260 -8.03 8.79 -12.60
N PHE A 261 -9.32 8.53 -12.79
CA PHE A 261 -10.24 8.24 -11.70
C PHE A 261 -10.78 6.81 -11.79
N CYS A 262 -10.72 6.06 -10.69
CA CYS A 262 -11.41 4.80 -10.53
C CYS A 262 -12.17 4.77 -9.19
N GLY A 263 -13.49 4.60 -9.27
CA GLY A 263 -14.37 4.57 -8.10
C GLY A 263 -15.83 4.83 -8.42
N ALA A 264 -16.60 5.15 -7.39
CA ALA A 264 -18.05 5.37 -7.49
C ALA A 264 -18.40 6.49 -8.53
N PRO A 265 -19.40 6.28 -9.40
CA PRO A 265 -19.74 7.24 -10.46
C PRO A 265 -20.06 8.65 -9.94
N GLN A 266 -20.70 8.76 -8.79
CA GLN A 266 -21.08 10.04 -8.19
C GLN A 266 -19.84 10.88 -7.85
N LEU A 267 -18.81 10.24 -7.28
CA LEU A 267 -17.54 10.90 -6.99
C LEU A 267 -16.81 11.26 -8.29
N GLY A 268 -16.86 10.39 -9.30
CA GLY A 268 -16.28 10.67 -10.62
C GLY A 268 -16.84 11.94 -11.26
N GLN A 269 -18.14 12.22 -11.11
CA GLN A 269 -18.73 13.47 -11.60
C GLN A 269 -18.23 14.70 -10.85
N VAL A 270 -18.04 14.60 -9.53
CA VAL A 270 -17.47 15.70 -8.72
C VAL A 270 -16.03 15.99 -9.16
N VAL A 271 -15.21 14.96 -9.31
CA VAL A 271 -13.81 15.10 -9.77
C VAL A 271 -13.78 15.68 -11.18
N LYS A 272 -14.61 15.18 -12.11
CA LYS A 272 -14.69 15.69 -13.48
C LYS A 272 -15.05 17.18 -13.52
N LYS A 273 -16.03 17.63 -12.73
CA LYS A 273 -16.40 19.04 -12.61
C LYS A 273 -15.25 19.89 -12.06
N ALA A 274 -14.51 19.37 -11.08
CA ALA A 274 -13.32 20.07 -10.58
C ALA A 274 -12.23 20.15 -11.65
N CYS A 275 -11.95 19.08 -12.39
CA CYS A 275 -10.97 19.08 -13.48
C CYS A 275 -11.28 20.14 -14.55
N MET A 276 -12.56 20.31 -14.92
CA MET A 276 -12.98 21.33 -15.89
C MET A 276 -12.64 22.76 -15.44
N LYS A 277 -12.66 23.04 -14.14
CA LYS A 277 -12.33 24.38 -13.61
C LYS A 277 -10.84 24.72 -13.75
N PHE A 278 -9.97 23.72 -13.72
CA PHE A 278 -8.51 23.88 -13.78
C PHE A 278 -7.94 23.47 -15.14
N ASP A 279 -8.79 23.23 -16.15
CA ASP A 279 -8.42 22.74 -17.48
C ASP A 279 -7.59 21.44 -17.46
N PHE A 280 -7.90 20.56 -16.50
CA PHE A 280 -7.23 19.26 -16.39
C PHE A 280 -7.94 18.21 -17.24
N ARG A 281 -7.15 17.38 -17.95
CA ARG A 281 -7.71 16.25 -18.71
C ARG A 281 -8.22 15.19 -17.75
N PHE A 282 -9.49 14.82 -17.84
CA PHE A 282 -10.10 13.79 -16.99
C PHE A 282 -10.34 12.49 -17.77
N ARG A 283 -9.92 11.37 -17.20
CA ARG A 283 -10.23 10.02 -17.70
C ARG A 283 -10.83 9.19 -16.59
N LYS A 284 -12.03 8.66 -16.84
CA LYS A 284 -12.62 7.64 -15.99
C LYS A 284 -12.12 6.28 -16.46
N GLU A 285 -11.46 5.56 -15.57
CA GLU A 285 -11.03 4.20 -15.79
C GLU A 285 -12.00 3.25 -15.06
N ASN A 286 -12.43 2.21 -15.75
CA ASN A 286 -13.11 1.07 -15.15
C ASN A 286 -12.11 -0.08 -15.20
N PHE A 287 -11.70 -0.56 -14.03
CA PHE A 287 -10.79 -1.67 -13.86
C PHE A 287 -11.53 -2.84 -13.23
#